data_AF-A0AAV5XBY3-F1
#
_entry.id   AF-A0AAV5XBY3-F1
#
_cell.length_a   1.000
_cell.length_b   1.000
_cell.length_c   1.000
_cell.angle_alpha   90.00
_cell.angle_beta   90.00
_cell.angle_gamma   90.00
#
_symmetry.space_group_name_H-M   'P 1'
#
loop_
_entity.id
_entity.type
_entity.pdbx_description
1 polymer ?
#
loop_
_entity_poly.entity_id
_entity_poly.type
_entity_poly.pdbx_seq_one_letter_code
_entity_poly.pdbx_strand_id
1 'polypeptide(L)'
;MGPFGVGLVLILLMLAAPGGATARSCGGNVVCRCGDTVTADYTLSSDLGPCPDHGLLVRSNVRLDCQGFKITGSGSGEERYGVFLNGKPGAEVSSATIKACRISGFGRGIRLRAASGNIIADNVTTTNGDFRTHVGYGIDLSGESTNNILQGNTVRDNADEGIHVGRGSHRNRLTSNIVTDNYRESLYLLAANGGAFLGNTLGGGGVNSLYLKDSSANYFEGNTFLGKPARIIGDSRDNHFVGNTFSGSGLHILYYKEAPVRRPANNRVTGGTIKGAADCLRFTSTSGNVVADTILSDCRTQVRAESPAGPSENTIVGIAPSAVTLDQGSTLNVGWRLLVHVEDPSGAPLAGAVVQATDVTGAMVWSAVTDDKGSTPAQIVIATTRTESKTTTRTPHTLATRKAGYRPDIRTVSVGEHLTLTISLRPE
;
A
#
# COMPACT_ATOMS: atom_id res chain seq x y z
N MET A 1 -75.03 -54.33 16.91
CA MET A 1 -74.73 -53.63 15.65
C MET A 1 -74.63 -52.14 15.96
N GLY A 2 -73.46 -51.56 15.75
CA GLY A 2 -73.12 -50.17 16.10
C GLY A 2 -71.59 -50.04 16.12
N PRO A 3 -70.97 -49.55 15.03
CA PRO A 3 -69.54 -49.75 14.82
C PRO A 3 -68.70 -48.46 14.96
N PHE A 4 -67.38 -48.68 15.05
CA PHE A 4 -66.26 -47.76 14.84
C PHE A 4 -65.98 -46.67 15.88
N GLY A 5 -65.15 -47.06 16.86
CA GLY A 5 -64.15 -46.15 17.41
C GLY A 5 -63.03 -45.94 16.40
N VAL A 6 -62.70 -44.67 16.11
CA VAL A 6 -61.50 -44.30 15.37
C VAL A 6 -60.58 -43.60 16.35
N GLY A 7 -59.56 -44.32 16.80
CA GLY A 7 -58.40 -43.73 17.44
C GLY A 7 -57.58 -43.00 16.40
N LEU A 8 -57.46 -41.68 16.53
CA LEU A 8 -56.50 -40.90 15.76
C LEU A 8 -55.15 -41.00 16.47
N VAL A 9 -54.30 -41.91 16.00
CA VAL A 9 -52.90 -41.98 16.39
C VAL A 9 -52.21 -40.72 15.86
N LEU A 10 -51.90 -39.78 16.76
CA LEU A 10 -50.98 -38.69 16.46
C LEU A 10 -49.57 -39.29 16.27
N ILE A 11 -49.18 -39.54 15.02
CA ILE A 11 -47.78 -39.81 14.69
C ILE A 11 -47.06 -38.46 14.79
N LEU A 12 -46.43 -38.22 15.94
CA LEU A 12 -45.48 -37.15 16.13
C LEU A 12 -44.23 -37.48 15.29
N LEU A 13 -44.18 -37.02 14.04
CA LEU A 13 -42.94 -37.02 13.27
C LEU A 13 -41.96 -36.08 13.99
N MET A 14 -41.04 -36.65 14.78
CA MET A 14 -39.85 -35.95 15.22
C MET A 14 -39.04 -35.60 13.97
N LEU A 15 -39.24 -34.39 13.45
CA LEU A 15 -38.29 -33.72 12.59
C LEU A 15 -37.01 -33.57 13.42
N ALA A 16 -36.09 -34.52 13.26
CA ALA A 16 -34.72 -34.34 13.68
C ALA A 16 -34.17 -33.15 12.90
N ALA A 17 -34.12 -31.99 13.56
CA ALA A 17 -33.36 -30.85 13.07
C ALA A 17 -31.93 -31.35 12.78
N PRO A 18 -31.35 -31.07 11.62
CA PRO A 18 -29.94 -31.38 11.40
C PRO A 18 -29.16 -30.59 12.46
N GLY A 19 -28.61 -31.33 13.44
CA GLY A 19 -27.75 -30.74 14.46
C GLY A 19 -26.62 -30.03 13.75
N GLY A 20 -26.48 -28.72 13.99
CA GLY A 20 -25.34 -27.95 13.51
C GLY A 20 -24.07 -28.69 13.94
N ALA A 21 -23.32 -29.21 12.95
CA ALA A 21 -22.07 -29.89 13.22
C ALA A 21 -21.16 -28.90 13.95
N THR A 22 -20.92 -29.15 15.23
CA THR A 22 -19.94 -28.39 16.01
C THR A 22 -18.59 -28.57 15.33
N ALA A 23 -17.93 -27.46 14.96
CA ALA A 23 -16.59 -27.47 14.38
C ALA A 23 -15.66 -28.39 15.22
N ARG A 24 -15.23 -29.52 14.65
CA ARG A 24 -14.39 -30.49 15.35
C ARG A 24 -12.92 -30.04 15.28
N SER A 25 -12.13 -30.38 16.28
CA SER A 25 -10.67 -30.21 16.21
C SER A 25 -10.06 -31.28 15.29
N CYS A 26 -9.19 -30.85 14.37
CA CYS A 26 -8.42 -31.71 13.46
C CYS A 26 -6.93 -31.27 13.43
N GLY A 27 -6.11 -32.01 12.67
CA GLY A 27 -4.67 -31.81 12.58
C GLY A 27 -3.86 -32.95 13.18
N GLY A 28 -2.55 -32.96 12.93
CA GLY A 28 -1.68 -34.10 13.21
C GLY A 28 -2.16 -35.34 12.46
N ASN A 29 -2.52 -36.38 13.21
CA ASN A 29 -3.05 -37.62 12.64
C ASN A 29 -4.57 -37.59 12.40
N VAL A 30 -5.26 -36.50 12.77
CA VAL A 30 -6.70 -36.37 12.60
C VAL A 30 -7.01 -35.65 11.29
N VAL A 31 -7.60 -36.39 10.34
CA VAL A 31 -8.03 -35.87 9.04
C VAL A 31 -9.04 -34.74 9.21
N CYS A 32 -8.76 -33.60 8.59
CA CYS A 32 -9.66 -32.43 8.60
C CYS A 32 -10.79 -32.57 7.57
N ARG A 33 -12.00 -32.14 7.98
CA ARG A 33 -13.19 -32.01 7.14
C ARG A 33 -13.67 -30.56 7.09
N CYS A 34 -14.62 -30.27 6.21
CA CYS A 34 -15.19 -28.93 6.07
C CYS A 34 -15.74 -28.44 7.41
N GLY A 35 -15.38 -27.21 7.78
CA GLY A 35 -15.78 -26.57 9.03
C GLY A 35 -14.93 -26.96 10.25
N ASP A 36 -13.97 -27.88 10.12
CA ASP A 36 -13.11 -28.26 11.23
C ASP A 36 -12.13 -27.12 11.60
N THR A 37 -11.65 -27.19 12.84
CA THR A 37 -10.62 -26.30 13.38
C THR A 37 -9.28 -27.03 13.45
N VAL A 38 -8.30 -26.56 12.71
CA VAL A 38 -6.91 -27.04 12.74
C VAL A 38 -6.27 -26.61 14.06
N THR A 39 -5.93 -27.59 14.90
CA THR A 39 -5.37 -27.41 16.25
C THR A 39 -3.98 -28.01 16.43
N ALA A 40 -3.50 -28.75 15.43
CA ALA A 40 -2.14 -29.23 15.28
C ALA A 40 -1.73 -29.14 13.81
N ASP A 41 -0.43 -29.15 13.53
CA ASP A 41 0.10 -29.11 12.16
C ASP A 41 -0.58 -30.14 11.26
N TYR A 42 -1.01 -29.71 10.08
CA TYR A 42 -1.77 -30.55 9.16
C TYR A 42 -1.31 -30.34 7.74
N THR A 43 -1.19 -31.46 7.03
CA THR A 43 -0.92 -31.50 5.60
C THR A 43 -2.14 -32.11 4.91
N LEU A 44 -2.77 -31.39 3.99
CA LEU A 44 -3.89 -31.94 3.22
C LEU A 44 -3.38 -33.07 2.33
N SER A 45 -4.14 -34.16 2.29
CA SER A 45 -3.89 -35.33 1.43
C SER A 45 -4.85 -35.45 0.26
N SER A 46 -5.87 -34.58 0.18
CA SER A 46 -6.88 -34.55 -0.87
C SER A 46 -7.56 -33.19 -0.91
N ASP A 47 -8.27 -32.92 -2.01
CA ASP A 47 -9.17 -31.77 -2.11
C ASP A 47 -10.25 -31.83 -1.01
N LEU A 48 -10.64 -30.66 -0.49
CA LEU A 48 -11.67 -30.47 0.53
C LEU A 48 -12.82 -29.64 -0.03
N GLY A 49 -14.03 -30.20 -0.06
CA GLY A 49 -15.26 -29.49 -0.45
C GLY A 49 -16.02 -30.17 -1.60
N PRO A 50 -17.12 -29.55 -2.06
CA PRO A 50 -17.60 -28.22 -1.69
C PRO A 50 -18.06 -28.15 -0.22
N CYS A 51 -17.49 -27.22 0.53
CA CYS A 51 -17.84 -26.98 1.91
C CYS A 51 -19.15 -26.18 1.99
N PRO A 52 -20.15 -26.64 2.78
CA PRO A 52 -21.43 -25.96 2.90
C PRO A 52 -21.32 -24.65 3.68
N ASP A 53 -20.34 -24.56 4.59
CA ASP A 53 -20.01 -23.35 5.34
C ASP A 53 -18.53 -22.95 5.14
N HIS A 54 -17.75 -22.84 6.22
CA HIS A 54 -16.33 -22.55 6.16
C HIS A 54 -15.54 -23.76 5.64
N GLY A 55 -14.39 -23.50 5.02
CA GLY A 55 -13.44 -24.54 4.67
C GLY A 55 -12.76 -25.09 5.92
N LEU A 56 -11.80 -24.33 6.48
CA LEU A 56 -11.11 -24.66 7.72
C LEU A 56 -10.91 -23.43 8.60
N LEU A 57 -11.08 -23.59 9.91
CA LEU A 57 -10.62 -22.61 10.90
C LEU A 57 -9.20 -22.99 11.33
N VAL A 58 -8.35 -22.00 11.60
CA VAL A 58 -6.94 -22.22 11.97
C VAL A 58 -6.64 -21.52 13.30
N ARG A 59 -6.03 -22.26 14.24
CA ARG A 59 -5.61 -21.73 15.55
C ARG A 59 -4.18 -21.17 15.52
N SER A 60 -3.74 -20.64 16.65
CA SER A 60 -2.37 -20.17 16.82
C SER A 60 -1.38 -21.33 16.80
N ASN A 61 -0.14 -21.05 16.43
CA ASN A 61 0.99 -22.00 16.48
C ASN A 61 0.79 -23.31 15.69
N VAL A 62 0.01 -23.27 14.61
CA VAL A 62 -0.18 -24.43 13.73
C VAL A 62 0.12 -24.09 12.28
N ARG A 63 0.56 -25.09 11.53
CA ARG A 63 0.76 -25.05 10.10
C ARG A 63 -0.33 -25.83 9.38
N LEU A 64 -1.02 -25.16 8.45
CA LEU A 64 -1.83 -25.79 7.40
C LEU A 64 -1.05 -25.77 6.09
N ASP A 65 -0.58 -26.92 5.64
CA ASP A 65 0.07 -27.12 4.35
C ASP A 65 -0.91 -27.82 3.39
N CYS A 66 -1.40 -27.10 2.40
CA CYS A 66 -2.36 -27.67 1.47
C CYS A 66 -1.70 -28.48 0.34
N GLN A 67 -0.38 -28.43 0.14
CA GLN A 67 0.33 -29.12 -0.95
C GLN A 67 -0.27 -28.91 -2.35
N GLY A 68 -0.95 -27.79 -2.58
CA GLY A 68 -1.68 -27.50 -3.81
C GLY A 68 -3.10 -28.06 -3.87
N PHE A 69 -3.55 -28.85 -2.91
CA PHE A 69 -4.94 -29.31 -2.85
C PHE A 69 -5.91 -28.14 -2.67
N LYS A 70 -7.12 -28.36 -3.16
CA LYS A 70 -8.19 -27.36 -3.17
C LYS A 70 -8.94 -27.36 -1.85
N ILE A 71 -9.39 -26.18 -1.46
CA ILE A 71 -10.46 -25.99 -0.49
C ILE A 71 -11.55 -25.23 -1.25
N THR A 72 -12.70 -25.85 -1.48
CA THR A 72 -13.77 -25.30 -2.30
C THR A 72 -15.03 -25.05 -1.48
N GLY A 73 -15.69 -23.92 -1.69
CA GLY A 73 -17.00 -23.59 -1.14
C GLY A 73 -18.10 -23.86 -2.15
N SER A 74 -19.35 -23.83 -1.68
CA SER A 74 -20.53 -24.12 -2.52
C SER A 74 -20.93 -23.00 -3.49
N GLY A 75 -20.21 -21.87 -3.56
CA GLY A 75 -20.48 -20.77 -4.51
C GLY A 75 -21.71 -19.92 -4.16
N SER A 76 -22.17 -19.97 -2.92
CA SER A 76 -23.45 -19.45 -2.44
C SER A 76 -23.53 -17.93 -2.20
N GLY A 77 -22.42 -17.20 -2.32
CA GLY A 77 -22.34 -15.76 -2.02
C GLY A 77 -22.48 -15.35 -0.54
N GLU A 78 -22.88 -16.25 0.37
CA GLU A 78 -22.99 -15.96 1.80
C GLU A 78 -21.61 -15.79 2.47
N GLU A 79 -21.56 -15.12 3.64
CA GLU A 79 -20.32 -14.83 4.39
C GLU A 79 -19.68 -16.11 4.98
N ARG A 80 -19.07 -16.93 4.12
CA ARG A 80 -18.20 -18.04 4.51
C ARG A 80 -16.78 -17.81 4.06
N TYR A 81 -15.86 -18.44 4.76
CA TYR A 81 -14.43 -18.27 4.55
C TYR A 81 -13.78 -19.59 4.18
N GLY A 82 -12.91 -19.60 3.18
CA GLY A 82 -12.17 -20.81 2.81
C GLY A 82 -11.21 -21.22 3.90
N VAL A 83 -10.38 -20.28 4.35
CA VAL A 83 -9.55 -20.43 5.56
C VAL A 83 -9.77 -19.26 6.49
N PHE A 84 -10.03 -19.51 7.77
CA PHE A 84 -10.36 -18.49 8.75
C PHE A 84 -9.48 -18.53 10.00
N LEU A 85 -8.70 -17.46 10.21
CA LEU A 85 -8.05 -17.16 11.48
C LEU A 85 -8.97 -16.22 12.27
N ASN A 86 -9.64 -16.79 13.26
CA ASN A 86 -10.73 -16.13 13.97
C ASN A 86 -10.32 -15.70 15.39
N GLY A 87 -9.51 -14.65 15.48
CA GLY A 87 -9.13 -14.04 16.74
C GLY A 87 -10.14 -13.01 17.24
N LYS A 88 -9.76 -12.38 18.36
CA LYS A 88 -10.39 -11.17 18.91
C LYS A 88 -9.27 -10.20 19.35
N PRO A 89 -9.50 -8.87 19.36
CA PRO A 89 -8.51 -7.94 19.90
C PRO A 89 -8.10 -8.32 21.33
N GLY A 90 -6.79 -8.42 21.59
CA GLY A 90 -6.21 -8.91 22.86
C GLY A 90 -6.15 -10.44 23.01
N ALA A 91 -6.67 -11.19 22.03
CA ALA A 91 -6.63 -12.65 21.96
C ALA A 91 -6.47 -13.08 20.49
N GLU A 92 -5.39 -12.57 19.88
CA GLU A 92 -5.15 -12.75 18.46
C GLU A 92 -4.83 -14.20 18.12
N VAL A 93 -5.26 -14.65 16.93
CA VAL A 93 -4.66 -15.87 16.34
C VAL A 93 -3.27 -15.50 15.85
N SER A 94 -2.25 -16.23 16.31
CA SER A 94 -0.86 -15.85 16.08
C SER A 94 0.04 -17.02 15.74
N SER A 95 1.14 -16.71 15.03
CA SER A 95 2.16 -17.70 14.67
C SER A 95 1.62 -18.90 13.89
N ALA A 96 0.49 -18.74 13.20
CA ALA A 96 -0.03 -19.74 12.28
C ALA A 96 0.62 -19.59 10.90
N THR A 97 0.76 -20.70 10.19
CA THR A 97 1.20 -20.72 8.78
C THR A 97 0.14 -21.38 7.92
N ILE A 98 -0.32 -20.72 6.87
CA ILE A 98 -1.23 -21.28 5.87
C ILE A 98 -0.55 -21.19 4.52
N LYS A 99 -0.32 -22.33 3.88
CA LYS A 99 0.40 -22.34 2.62
C LYS A 99 -0.04 -23.35 1.58
N ALA A 100 0.28 -23.00 0.33
CA ALA A 100 0.07 -23.82 -0.84
C ALA A 100 -1.41 -24.23 -1.06
N CYS A 101 -2.38 -23.44 -0.60
CA CYS A 101 -3.80 -23.75 -0.72
C CYS A 101 -4.39 -23.20 -2.02
N ARG A 102 -5.27 -23.95 -2.68
CA ARG A 102 -6.09 -23.44 -3.79
C ARG A 102 -7.52 -23.22 -3.31
N ILE A 103 -7.91 -21.97 -3.07
CA ILE A 103 -9.14 -21.61 -2.36
C ILE A 103 -10.12 -20.88 -3.28
N SER A 104 -11.34 -21.41 -3.41
CA SER A 104 -12.36 -20.85 -4.30
C SER A 104 -13.80 -21.11 -3.84
N GLY A 105 -14.75 -20.29 -4.30
CA GLY A 105 -16.18 -20.53 -4.10
C GLY A 105 -16.71 -20.16 -2.70
N PHE A 106 -15.95 -19.36 -1.95
CA PHE A 106 -16.34 -18.81 -0.65
C PHE A 106 -16.73 -17.34 -0.78
N GLY A 107 -17.37 -16.76 0.24
CA GLY A 107 -17.60 -15.31 0.31
C GLY A 107 -16.27 -14.54 0.43
N ARG A 108 -15.29 -15.10 1.14
CA ARG A 108 -13.89 -14.64 1.11
C ARG A 108 -12.95 -15.84 1.09
N GLY A 109 -11.85 -15.76 0.35
CA GLY A 109 -10.88 -16.87 0.25
C GLY A 109 -10.20 -17.15 1.59
N ILE A 110 -9.34 -16.23 2.04
CA ILE A 110 -8.67 -16.30 3.35
C ILE A 110 -9.05 -15.08 4.18
N ARG A 111 -9.50 -15.29 5.41
CA ARG A 111 -9.81 -14.20 6.35
C ARG A 111 -8.95 -14.27 7.61
N LEU A 112 -8.32 -13.15 7.92
CA LEU A 112 -7.59 -12.89 9.16
C LEU A 112 -8.40 -11.85 9.94
N ARG A 113 -8.96 -12.22 11.09
CA ARG A 113 -9.64 -11.30 11.99
C ARG A 113 -8.91 -11.29 13.32
N ALA A 114 -8.45 -10.12 13.75
CA ALA A 114 -7.61 -9.96 14.93
C ALA A 114 -6.51 -11.05 14.97
N ALA A 115 -5.67 -11.03 13.94
CA ALA A 115 -4.62 -12.03 13.75
C ALA A 115 -3.27 -11.31 13.75
N SER A 116 -2.27 -11.87 14.44
CA SER A 116 -0.96 -11.24 14.60
C SER A 116 0.20 -12.18 14.29
N GLY A 117 1.17 -11.74 13.48
CA GLY A 117 2.38 -12.52 13.25
C GLY A 117 2.17 -13.85 12.53
N ASN A 118 1.14 -13.95 11.67
CA ASN A 118 0.88 -15.16 10.88
C ASN A 118 1.54 -15.09 9.50
N ILE A 119 1.76 -16.24 8.88
CA ILE A 119 2.32 -16.37 7.53
C ILE A 119 1.28 -16.97 6.60
N ILE A 120 0.94 -16.24 5.55
CA ILE A 120 0.06 -16.67 4.46
C ILE A 120 0.92 -16.76 3.20
N ALA A 121 1.31 -17.97 2.79
CA ALA A 121 2.34 -18.18 1.77
C ALA A 121 1.90 -19.06 0.60
N ASP A 122 2.21 -18.65 -0.63
CA ASP A 122 2.03 -19.47 -1.84
C ASP A 122 0.60 -19.98 -2.06
N ASN A 123 -0.40 -19.27 -1.54
CA ASN A 123 -1.80 -19.62 -1.73
C ASN A 123 -2.34 -19.04 -3.04
N VAL A 124 -3.33 -19.71 -3.61
CA VAL A 124 -4.08 -19.26 -4.77
C VAL A 124 -5.51 -19.03 -4.33
N THR A 125 -5.99 -17.78 -4.35
CA THR A 125 -7.39 -17.45 -4.02
C THR A 125 -8.11 -16.93 -5.26
N THR A 126 -9.13 -17.63 -5.72
CA THR A 126 -9.83 -17.34 -6.97
C THR A 126 -11.33 -17.51 -6.86
N THR A 127 -12.10 -16.75 -7.64
CA THR A 127 -13.56 -16.91 -7.76
C THR A 127 -14.27 -16.95 -6.40
N ASN A 128 -13.85 -16.07 -5.48
CA ASN A 128 -14.51 -15.86 -4.20
C ASN A 128 -15.40 -14.61 -4.27
N GLY A 129 -16.50 -14.63 -3.53
CA GLY A 129 -17.50 -13.58 -3.42
C GLY A 129 -18.77 -13.81 -4.24
N ASP A 130 -19.71 -12.89 -4.11
CA ASP A 130 -20.91 -12.77 -4.92
C ASP A 130 -20.63 -11.83 -6.11
N PHE A 131 -20.56 -12.39 -7.32
CA PHE A 131 -20.30 -11.66 -8.56
C PHE A 131 -21.48 -10.82 -9.06
N ARG A 132 -22.69 -11.04 -8.54
CA ARG A 132 -23.87 -10.24 -8.89
C ARG A 132 -23.91 -8.94 -8.10
N THR A 133 -23.51 -8.97 -6.84
CA THR A 133 -23.43 -7.77 -5.98
C THR A 133 -22.03 -7.19 -5.86
N HIS A 134 -21.03 -7.89 -6.40
CA HIS A 134 -19.62 -7.54 -6.32
C HIS A 134 -19.17 -7.35 -4.88
N VAL A 135 -19.33 -8.39 -4.06
CA VAL A 135 -18.90 -8.42 -2.66
C VAL A 135 -18.07 -9.66 -2.44
N GLY A 136 -16.94 -9.53 -1.76
CA GLY A 136 -16.12 -10.67 -1.35
C GLY A 136 -14.68 -10.59 -1.84
N TYR A 137 -13.77 -11.00 -0.96
CA TYR A 137 -12.34 -10.72 -1.09
C TYR A 137 -11.56 -12.00 -1.34
N GLY A 138 -10.45 -11.91 -2.07
CA GLY A 138 -9.49 -13.01 -2.14
C GLY A 138 -8.85 -13.27 -0.78
N ILE A 139 -8.21 -12.24 -0.20
CA ILE A 139 -7.63 -12.26 1.15
C ILE A 139 -8.06 -11.00 1.91
N ASP A 140 -8.48 -11.17 3.17
CA ASP A 140 -9.02 -10.09 4.00
C ASP A 140 -8.34 -10.05 5.37
N LEU A 141 -7.67 -8.94 5.68
CA LEU A 141 -7.08 -8.64 6.98
C LEU A 141 -7.96 -7.60 7.68
N SER A 142 -8.54 -7.98 8.81
CA SER A 142 -9.53 -7.18 9.52
C SER A 142 -9.41 -7.28 11.03
N GLY A 143 -10.18 -6.44 11.75
CA GLY A 143 -10.25 -6.47 13.20
C GLY A 143 -8.89 -6.27 13.87
N GLU A 144 -8.14 -5.26 13.43
CA GLU A 144 -6.83 -4.92 14.01
C GLU A 144 -5.76 -6.02 13.81
N SER A 145 -5.78 -6.69 12.65
CA SER A 145 -4.77 -7.70 12.32
C SER A 145 -3.42 -7.06 12.04
N THR A 146 -2.35 -7.44 12.76
CA THR A 146 -1.05 -6.75 12.69
C THR A 146 0.12 -7.69 12.42
N ASN A 147 1.21 -7.16 11.86
CA ASN A 147 2.47 -7.91 11.70
C ASN A 147 2.36 -9.24 10.94
N ASN A 148 1.32 -9.44 10.11
CA ASN A 148 1.18 -10.65 9.30
C ASN A 148 2.03 -10.54 8.03
N ILE A 149 2.50 -11.67 7.53
CA ILE A 149 3.30 -11.79 6.32
C ILE A 149 2.49 -12.53 5.26
N LEU A 150 2.22 -11.85 4.15
CA LEU A 150 1.62 -12.42 2.94
C LEU A 150 2.71 -12.52 1.88
N GLN A 151 3.09 -13.74 1.50
CA GLN A 151 4.23 -13.96 0.60
C GLN A 151 3.86 -14.88 -0.56
N GLY A 152 4.21 -14.50 -1.80
CA GLY A 152 4.08 -15.40 -2.95
C GLY A 152 2.65 -15.82 -3.31
N ASN A 153 1.62 -15.15 -2.75
CA ASN A 153 0.24 -15.53 -3.03
C ASN A 153 -0.19 -15.04 -4.42
N THR A 154 -1.04 -15.84 -5.08
CA THR A 154 -1.71 -15.48 -6.33
C THR A 154 -3.20 -15.24 -6.04
N VAL A 155 -3.65 -14.00 -6.20
CA VAL A 155 -5.00 -13.57 -5.83
C VAL A 155 -5.68 -12.93 -7.03
N ARG A 156 -6.62 -13.65 -7.65
CA ARG A 156 -7.23 -13.20 -8.92
C ARG A 156 -8.67 -13.61 -9.10
N ASP A 157 -9.36 -12.92 -9.99
CA ASP A 157 -10.73 -13.27 -10.39
C ASP A 157 -11.69 -13.35 -9.20
N ASN A 158 -11.55 -12.46 -8.20
CA ASN A 158 -12.50 -12.38 -7.07
C ASN A 158 -13.54 -11.28 -7.33
N ALA A 159 -14.72 -11.45 -6.74
CA ALA A 159 -15.91 -10.68 -7.05
C ALA A 159 -15.83 -9.20 -6.64
N ASP A 160 -14.92 -8.86 -5.72
CA ASP A 160 -14.67 -7.50 -5.27
C ASP A 160 -13.16 -7.19 -5.29
N GLU A 161 -12.51 -7.22 -4.14
CA GLU A 161 -11.10 -6.87 -3.99
C GLU A 161 -10.21 -8.11 -3.97
N GLY A 162 -8.99 -7.97 -4.45
CA GLY A 162 -7.99 -9.02 -4.33
C GLY A 162 -7.57 -9.19 -2.87
N ILE A 163 -6.82 -8.21 -2.36
CA ILE A 163 -6.40 -8.16 -0.95
C ILE A 163 -6.96 -6.90 -0.29
N HIS A 164 -7.75 -7.09 0.77
CA HIS A 164 -8.25 -6.02 1.63
C HIS A 164 -7.44 -5.97 2.93
N VAL A 165 -6.88 -4.82 3.27
CA VAL A 165 -6.26 -4.52 4.57
C VAL A 165 -7.10 -3.46 5.26
N GLY A 166 -8.01 -3.93 6.11
CA GLY A 166 -9.04 -3.12 6.75
C GLY A 166 -8.53 -2.30 7.94
N ARG A 167 -9.42 -1.45 8.44
CA ARG A 167 -9.16 -0.48 9.52
C ARG A 167 -8.45 -1.11 10.72
N GLY A 168 -7.38 -0.44 11.16
CA GLY A 168 -6.59 -0.86 12.31
C GLY A 168 -5.60 -1.98 12.01
N SER A 169 -5.61 -2.57 10.81
CA SER A 169 -4.74 -3.69 10.45
C SER A 169 -3.36 -3.19 10.02
N HIS A 170 -2.57 -2.75 11.00
CA HIS A 170 -1.30 -2.06 10.80
C HIS A 170 -0.10 -3.01 10.65
N ARG A 171 1.00 -2.50 10.07
CA ARG A 171 2.31 -3.18 10.04
C ARG A 171 2.31 -4.56 9.38
N ASN A 172 1.39 -4.81 8.45
CA ASN A 172 1.40 -6.03 7.66
C ASN A 172 2.41 -5.93 6.51
N ARG A 173 3.00 -7.06 6.13
CA ARG A 173 4.01 -7.16 5.09
C ARG A 173 3.51 -8.02 3.93
N LEU A 174 3.50 -7.47 2.72
CA LEU A 174 3.17 -8.17 1.49
C LEU A 174 4.42 -8.26 0.61
N THR A 175 4.90 -9.46 0.30
CA THR A 175 6.10 -9.67 -0.51
C THR A 175 5.84 -10.60 -1.69
N SER A 176 6.19 -10.17 -2.90
CA SER A 176 6.13 -11.00 -4.11
C SER A 176 4.77 -11.65 -4.39
N ASN A 177 3.67 -10.97 -4.03
CA ASN A 177 2.33 -11.43 -4.36
C ASN A 177 1.94 -10.98 -5.78
N ILE A 178 1.12 -11.79 -6.45
CA ILE A 178 0.51 -11.46 -7.74
C ILE A 178 -0.98 -11.29 -7.48
N VAL A 179 -1.48 -10.06 -7.59
CA VAL A 179 -2.87 -9.72 -7.32
C VAL A 179 -3.47 -9.05 -8.55
N THR A 180 -4.22 -9.81 -9.36
CA THR A 180 -4.68 -9.33 -10.66
C THR A 180 -6.13 -9.64 -10.93
N ASP A 181 -6.75 -8.87 -11.81
CA ASP A 181 -8.06 -9.21 -12.41
C ASP A 181 -9.19 -9.42 -11.38
N ASN A 182 -9.10 -8.73 -10.24
CA ASN A 182 -10.19 -8.63 -9.27
C ASN A 182 -11.13 -7.48 -9.68
N TYR A 183 -12.41 -7.58 -9.33
CA TYR A 183 -13.44 -6.71 -9.88
C TYR A 183 -13.25 -5.22 -9.54
N ARG A 184 -12.86 -4.87 -8.31
CA ARG A 184 -12.56 -3.49 -7.90
C ARG A 184 -11.08 -3.24 -7.72
N GLU A 185 -10.58 -3.29 -6.50
CA GLU A 185 -9.18 -3.03 -6.17
C GLU A 185 -8.37 -4.32 -6.20
N SER A 186 -7.17 -4.28 -6.78
CA SER A 186 -6.22 -5.38 -6.55
C SER A 186 -5.74 -5.36 -5.11
N LEU A 187 -5.31 -4.20 -4.60
CA LEU A 187 -4.96 -3.99 -3.20
C LEU A 187 -5.67 -2.76 -2.64
N TYR A 188 -6.41 -2.94 -1.55
CA TYR A 188 -7.01 -1.83 -0.79
C TYR A 188 -6.47 -1.81 0.64
N LEU A 189 -5.85 -0.69 1.01
CA LEU A 189 -5.59 -0.32 2.40
C LEU A 189 -6.59 0.73 2.89
N LEU A 190 -7.33 0.41 3.95
CA LEU A 190 -8.26 1.32 4.60
C LEU A 190 -7.81 1.56 6.05
N ALA A 191 -7.32 2.77 6.35
CA ALA A 191 -6.81 3.10 7.68
C ALA A 191 -5.81 2.05 8.22
N ALA A 192 -4.88 1.65 7.36
CA ALA A 192 -3.83 0.68 7.61
C ALA A 192 -2.46 1.37 7.45
N ASN A 193 -1.62 1.28 8.47
CA ASN A 193 -0.45 2.16 8.63
C ASN A 193 0.81 1.32 8.83
N GLY A 194 1.96 1.86 8.43
CA GLY A 194 3.26 1.25 8.75
C GLY A 194 3.52 -0.10 8.06
N GLY A 195 2.80 -0.44 7.00
CA GLY A 195 2.97 -1.68 6.25
C GLY A 195 4.13 -1.62 5.25
N ALA A 196 4.60 -2.80 4.82
CA ALA A 196 5.66 -2.94 3.83
C ALA A 196 5.21 -3.82 2.66
N PHE A 197 5.25 -3.27 1.44
CA PHE A 197 4.75 -3.89 0.22
C PHE A 197 5.90 -3.98 -0.77
N LEU A 198 6.53 -5.14 -0.88
CA LEU A 198 7.77 -5.31 -1.65
C LEU A 198 7.60 -6.26 -2.84
N GLY A 199 7.96 -5.82 -4.03
CA GLY A 199 8.05 -6.69 -5.21
C GLY A 199 6.72 -7.33 -5.64
N ASN A 200 5.57 -6.73 -5.30
CA ASN A 200 4.26 -7.25 -5.68
C ASN A 200 3.87 -6.81 -7.09
N THR A 201 3.05 -7.61 -7.77
CA THR A 201 2.43 -7.27 -9.06
C THR A 201 0.93 -7.07 -8.83
N LEU A 202 0.41 -5.87 -9.08
CA LEU A 202 -0.94 -5.44 -8.72
C LEU A 202 -1.65 -4.82 -9.94
N GLY A 203 -2.86 -5.29 -10.31
CA GLY A 203 -3.68 -4.66 -11.36
C GLY A 203 -4.13 -5.60 -12.49
N GLY A 204 -4.02 -5.14 -13.74
CA GLY A 204 -4.57 -5.85 -14.91
C GLY A 204 -6.02 -5.45 -15.15
N GLY A 205 -6.96 -6.13 -14.50
CA GLY A 205 -8.38 -5.78 -14.44
C GLY A 205 -8.77 -4.80 -13.33
N GLY A 206 -10.08 -4.65 -13.15
CA GLY A 206 -10.68 -3.88 -12.05
C GLY A 206 -10.71 -2.36 -12.23
N VAL A 207 -10.86 -1.65 -11.10
CA VAL A 207 -10.96 -0.19 -11.00
C VAL A 207 -9.63 0.44 -10.65
N ASN A 208 -8.89 -0.12 -9.68
CA ASN A 208 -7.60 0.40 -9.20
C ASN A 208 -6.61 -0.74 -8.97
N SER A 209 -5.34 -0.52 -9.31
CA SER A 209 -4.25 -1.44 -8.93
C SER A 209 -3.94 -1.32 -7.44
N LEU A 210 -4.03 -0.10 -6.91
CA LEU A 210 -3.92 0.21 -5.48
C LEU A 210 -4.94 1.27 -5.11
N TYR A 211 -5.60 1.09 -3.97
CA TYR A 211 -6.40 2.12 -3.33
C TYR A 211 -5.93 2.27 -1.88
N LEU A 212 -5.23 3.37 -1.60
CA LEU A 212 -4.66 3.71 -0.30
C LEU A 212 -5.50 4.83 0.30
N LYS A 213 -6.37 4.49 1.25
CA LYS A 213 -7.29 5.44 1.89
C LYS A 213 -6.99 5.56 3.37
N ASP A 214 -6.80 6.79 3.83
CA ASP A 214 -6.56 7.13 5.25
C ASP A 214 -5.39 6.37 5.88
N SER A 215 -4.40 6.05 5.06
CA SER A 215 -3.36 5.08 5.37
C SER A 215 -2.00 5.74 5.23
N SER A 216 -1.19 5.66 6.29
CA SER A 216 0.00 6.48 6.45
C SER A 216 1.24 5.68 6.82
N ALA A 217 2.41 6.24 6.54
CA ALA A 217 3.72 5.63 6.85
C ALA A 217 3.92 4.24 6.22
N ASN A 218 3.28 3.93 5.09
CA ASN A 218 3.49 2.67 4.38
C ASN A 218 4.67 2.77 3.39
N TYR A 219 5.40 1.67 3.22
CA TYR A 219 6.55 1.56 2.34
C TYR A 219 6.27 0.60 1.18
N PHE A 220 6.27 1.11 -0.05
CA PHE A 220 6.07 0.37 -1.29
C PHE A 220 7.36 0.36 -2.09
N GLU A 221 7.98 -0.79 -2.28
CA GLU A 221 9.26 -0.89 -2.99
C GLU A 221 9.25 -1.94 -4.09
N GLY A 222 9.74 -1.57 -5.27
CA GLY A 222 9.94 -2.51 -6.39
C GLY A 222 8.65 -3.18 -6.88
N ASN A 223 7.47 -2.63 -6.59
CA ASN A 223 6.20 -3.19 -7.04
C ASN A 223 5.92 -2.81 -8.50
N THR A 224 5.12 -3.64 -9.16
CA THR A 224 4.59 -3.39 -10.50
C THR A 224 3.08 -3.16 -10.45
N PHE A 225 2.63 -1.98 -10.85
CA PHE A 225 1.21 -1.60 -10.97
C PHE A 225 0.78 -1.62 -12.44
N LEU A 226 -0.27 -2.38 -12.76
CA LEU A 226 -0.66 -2.69 -14.14
C LEU A 226 -2.02 -2.08 -14.50
N GLY A 227 -2.08 -1.32 -15.61
CA GLY A 227 -3.30 -0.96 -16.36
C GLY A 227 -4.33 -0.04 -15.68
N LYS A 228 -4.39 -0.02 -14.35
CA LYS A 228 -5.34 0.77 -13.55
C LYS A 228 -4.60 1.65 -12.57
N PRO A 229 -5.12 2.86 -12.25
CA PRO A 229 -4.42 3.80 -11.39
C PRO A 229 -4.11 3.24 -10.00
N ALA A 230 -3.00 3.69 -9.43
CA ALA A 230 -2.77 3.66 -8.00
C ALA A 230 -3.31 4.96 -7.40
N ARG A 231 -4.29 4.87 -6.49
CA ARG A 231 -4.93 6.02 -5.86
C ARG A 231 -4.50 6.15 -4.41
N ILE A 232 -4.04 7.33 -4.04
CA ILE A 232 -3.74 7.75 -2.68
C ILE A 232 -4.75 8.83 -2.34
N ILE A 233 -5.57 8.57 -1.32
CA ILE A 233 -6.75 9.39 -1.00
C ILE A 233 -6.99 9.50 0.50
N GLY A 234 -7.83 10.44 0.91
CA GLY A 234 -8.19 10.64 2.31
C GLY A 234 -7.06 11.30 3.08
N ASP A 235 -6.87 10.92 4.34
CA ASP A 235 -5.78 11.42 5.18
C ASP A 235 -4.51 10.56 5.07
N SER A 236 -4.18 10.12 3.85
CA SER A 236 -3.00 9.28 3.59
C SER A 236 -1.74 10.11 3.54
N ARG A 237 -0.85 9.93 4.53
CA ARG A 237 0.35 10.76 4.71
C ARG A 237 1.62 9.95 4.84
N ASP A 238 2.74 10.58 4.49
CA ASP A 238 4.07 10.04 4.77
C ASP A 238 4.30 8.63 4.20
N ASN A 239 3.61 8.27 3.10
CA ASN A 239 3.84 7.01 2.41
C ASN A 239 5.01 7.16 1.43
N HIS A 240 5.78 6.08 1.29
CA HIS A 240 7.01 6.06 0.50
C HIS A 240 6.89 5.01 -0.61
N PHE A 241 7.10 5.45 -1.86
CA PHE A 241 7.11 4.61 -3.05
C PHE A 241 8.52 4.64 -3.66
N VAL A 242 9.27 3.55 -3.57
CA VAL A 242 10.67 3.47 -4.01
C VAL A 242 10.82 2.48 -5.17
N GLY A 243 11.33 2.94 -6.32
CA GLY A 243 11.68 2.06 -7.43
C GLY A 243 10.51 1.25 -8.02
N ASN A 244 9.28 1.76 -7.92
CA ASN A 244 8.09 1.06 -8.44
C ASN A 244 7.92 1.29 -9.95
N THR A 245 7.31 0.32 -10.63
CA THR A 245 6.94 0.39 -12.04
C THR A 245 5.43 0.53 -12.18
N PHE A 246 4.95 1.59 -12.81
CA PHE A 246 3.55 1.76 -13.17
C PHE A 246 3.44 1.64 -14.70
N SER A 247 2.86 0.53 -15.18
CA SER A 247 2.78 0.20 -16.61
C SER A 247 1.33 0.28 -17.09
N GLY A 248 1.03 1.26 -17.94
CA GLY A 248 -0.35 1.60 -18.28
C GLY A 248 -1.15 2.12 -17.09
N SER A 249 -0.46 2.55 -16.02
CA SER A 249 -1.04 2.94 -14.74
C SER A 249 -0.50 4.30 -14.32
N GLY A 250 -1.38 5.18 -13.86
CA GLY A 250 -1.01 6.49 -13.30
C GLY A 250 -0.97 6.44 -11.77
N LEU A 251 -0.16 7.32 -11.18
CA LEU A 251 -0.14 7.57 -9.74
C LEU A 251 -0.97 8.81 -9.43
N HIS A 252 -2.10 8.60 -8.76
CA HIS A 252 -3.09 9.64 -8.51
C HIS A 252 -3.17 9.93 -7.00
N ILE A 253 -2.78 11.14 -6.59
CA ILE A 253 -2.87 11.62 -5.22
C ILE A 253 -4.01 12.64 -5.15
N LEU A 254 -5.13 12.25 -4.58
CA LEU A 254 -6.42 12.94 -4.72
C LEU A 254 -7.01 13.28 -3.35
N TYR A 255 -7.57 14.47 -3.18
CA TYR A 255 -8.39 14.76 -2.02
C TYR A 255 -9.62 13.85 -1.94
N TYR A 256 -10.09 13.61 -0.73
CA TYR A 256 -11.36 12.96 -0.46
C TYR A 256 -12.44 14.01 -0.26
N LYS A 257 -13.45 13.97 -1.13
CA LYS A 257 -14.48 15.01 -1.23
C LYS A 257 -15.58 14.94 -0.16
N GLU A 258 -15.77 13.80 0.49
CA GLU A 258 -16.80 13.66 1.52
C GLU A 258 -16.37 14.38 2.79
N ALA A 259 -17.35 14.88 3.54
CA ALA A 259 -17.09 15.65 4.76
C ALA A 259 -16.60 14.76 5.93
N PRO A 260 -15.60 15.19 6.71
CA PRO A 260 -14.75 16.34 6.45
C PRO A 260 -13.82 16.07 5.25
N VAL A 261 -13.60 17.10 4.42
CA VAL A 261 -12.65 17.00 3.30
C VAL A 261 -11.27 16.66 3.85
N ARG A 262 -10.63 15.63 3.27
CA ARG A 262 -9.30 15.16 3.68
C ARG A 262 -8.35 15.15 2.50
N ARG A 263 -7.08 15.42 2.76
CA ARG A 263 -6.08 15.68 1.73
C ARG A 263 -4.84 14.85 2.01
N PRO A 264 -4.45 13.95 1.10
CA PRO A 264 -3.15 13.31 1.20
C PRO A 264 -2.04 14.34 1.17
N ALA A 265 -1.01 14.13 1.99
CA ALA A 265 0.10 15.05 2.09
C ALA A 265 1.41 14.33 2.41
N ASN A 266 2.54 14.95 2.09
CA ASN A 266 3.88 14.48 2.45
C ASN A 266 4.22 13.06 1.96
N ASN A 267 3.55 12.57 0.92
CA ASN A 267 3.90 11.29 0.31
C ASN A 267 5.13 11.47 -0.60
N ARG A 268 6.02 10.49 -0.60
CA ARG A 268 7.28 10.50 -1.35
C ARG A 268 7.31 9.38 -2.38
N VAL A 269 7.70 9.71 -3.60
CA VAL A 269 7.97 8.76 -4.68
C VAL A 269 9.41 8.99 -5.11
N THR A 270 10.21 7.93 -5.24
CA THR A 270 11.63 8.04 -5.59
C THR A 270 12.05 6.91 -6.52
N GLY A 271 12.69 7.25 -7.64
CA GLY A 271 13.10 6.26 -8.62
C GLY A 271 11.93 5.59 -9.36
N GLY A 272 12.22 4.56 -10.14
CA GLY A 272 11.21 3.78 -10.84
C GLY A 272 10.69 4.45 -12.12
N THR A 273 9.53 4.01 -12.58
CA THR A 273 8.97 4.45 -13.87
C THR A 273 7.46 4.50 -13.83
N ILE A 274 6.87 5.53 -14.44
CA ILE A 274 5.45 5.62 -14.75
C ILE A 274 5.33 5.78 -16.26
N LYS A 275 4.66 4.83 -16.93
CA LYS A 275 4.57 4.81 -18.38
C LYS A 275 3.18 4.46 -18.90
N GLY A 276 2.83 5.02 -20.06
CA GLY A 276 1.65 4.61 -20.84
C GLY A 276 0.30 4.95 -20.20
N ALA A 277 0.26 5.87 -19.24
CA ALA A 277 -0.96 6.29 -18.56
C ALA A 277 -1.60 7.52 -19.23
N ALA A 278 -2.89 7.75 -19.00
CA ALA A 278 -3.53 9.00 -19.42
C ALA A 278 -2.89 10.20 -18.69
N ASP A 279 -2.88 10.15 -17.35
CA ASP A 279 -2.09 11.04 -16.50
C ASP A 279 -1.04 10.17 -15.78
N CYS A 280 0.25 10.47 -15.97
CA CYS A 280 1.32 9.78 -15.21
C CYS A 280 1.21 10.13 -13.72
N LEU A 281 1.25 11.43 -13.42
CA LEU A 281 1.06 11.98 -12.09
C LEU A 281 -0.20 12.85 -12.09
N ARG A 282 -1.10 12.61 -11.14
CA ARG A 282 -2.27 13.47 -10.91
C ARG A 282 -2.34 13.90 -9.45
N PHE A 283 -2.39 15.20 -9.22
CA PHE A 283 -2.56 15.80 -7.91
C PHE A 283 -3.88 16.57 -7.86
N THR A 284 -4.75 16.31 -6.90
CA THR A 284 -6.00 17.07 -6.77
C THR A 284 -6.18 17.60 -5.35
N SER A 285 -5.98 18.91 -5.17
CA SER A 285 -6.09 19.65 -3.90
C SER A 285 -5.29 19.01 -2.76
N THR A 286 -4.05 18.64 -3.06
CA THR A 286 -3.10 17.95 -2.16
C THR A 286 -1.79 18.73 -2.06
N SER A 287 -1.04 18.56 -0.97
CA SER A 287 0.17 19.36 -0.75
C SER A 287 1.33 18.59 -0.14
N GLY A 288 2.55 19.08 -0.37
CA GLY A 288 3.77 18.55 0.24
C GLY A 288 4.22 17.20 -0.32
N ASN A 289 3.56 16.67 -1.35
CA ASN A 289 3.98 15.42 -1.98
C ASN A 289 5.20 15.68 -2.89
N VAL A 290 6.13 14.73 -2.92
CA VAL A 290 7.38 14.82 -3.67
C VAL A 290 7.52 13.60 -4.58
N VAL A 291 7.76 13.82 -5.87
CA VAL A 291 8.12 12.76 -6.83
C VAL A 291 9.52 13.05 -7.37
N ALA A 292 10.49 12.22 -7.01
CA ALA A 292 11.89 12.41 -7.34
C ALA A 292 12.42 11.29 -8.24
N ASP A 293 13.25 11.65 -9.21
CA ASP A 293 14.06 10.71 -10.00
C ASP A 293 13.23 9.59 -10.67
N THR A 294 11.95 9.87 -10.96
CA THR A 294 11.00 8.93 -11.55
C THR A 294 10.92 9.18 -13.04
N ILE A 295 11.10 8.15 -13.86
CA ILE A 295 10.99 8.26 -15.31
C ILE A 295 9.51 8.34 -15.68
N LEU A 296 9.10 9.41 -16.37
CA LEU A 296 7.75 9.57 -16.91
C LEU A 296 7.81 9.44 -18.44
N SER A 297 7.20 8.40 -19.02
CA SER A 297 7.21 8.21 -20.48
C SER A 297 5.84 7.84 -21.05
N ASP A 298 5.60 8.12 -22.32
CA ASP A 298 4.43 7.65 -23.06
C ASP A 298 3.07 7.99 -22.41
N CYS A 299 3.04 9.05 -21.60
CA CYS A 299 1.83 9.55 -20.96
C CYS A 299 1.22 10.68 -21.79
N ARG A 300 -0.11 10.71 -21.90
CA ARG A 300 -0.79 11.84 -22.57
C ARG A 300 -0.55 13.15 -21.81
N THR A 301 -0.60 13.10 -20.49
CA THR A 301 -0.19 14.19 -19.60
C THR A 301 0.78 13.61 -18.57
N GLN A 302 1.99 14.18 -18.47
CA GLN A 302 2.97 13.70 -17.52
C GLN A 302 2.63 14.17 -16.09
N VAL A 303 2.22 15.43 -15.94
CA VAL A 303 1.79 15.98 -14.65
C VAL A 303 0.49 16.77 -14.79
N ARG A 304 -0.54 16.35 -14.08
CA ARG A 304 -1.81 17.09 -13.92
C ARG A 304 -1.94 17.54 -12.48
N ALA A 305 -2.24 18.82 -12.25
CA ALA A 305 -2.64 19.31 -10.94
C ALA A 305 -3.93 20.13 -11.03
N GLU A 306 -4.84 19.86 -10.10
CA GLU A 306 -6.16 20.48 -10.00
C GLU A 306 -6.45 20.89 -8.55
N SER A 307 -7.25 21.94 -8.34
CA SER A 307 -7.54 22.56 -7.04
C SER A 307 -9.04 22.75 -6.75
N PRO A 308 -9.94 21.79 -7.10
CA PRO A 308 -11.40 21.96 -6.97
C PRO A 308 -11.88 22.14 -5.52
N ALA A 309 -11.05 21.78 -4.54
CA ALA A 309 -11.36 21.94 -3.15
C ALA A 309 -10.24 22.70 -2.43
N GLY A 310 -9.53 23.63 -3.06
CA GLY A 310 -8.44 24.39 -2.45
C GLY A 310 -7.06 24.02 -3.00
N PRO A 311 -5.99 24.68 -2.52
CA PRO A 311 -4.69 24.67 -3.18
C PRO A 311 -4.12 23.27 -3.40
N SER A 312 -3.43 23.11 -4.53
CA SER A 312 -2.66 21.91 -4.85
C SER A 312 -1.21 22.30 -5.04
N GLU A 313 -0.31 21.93 -4.12
CA GLU A 313 1.10 22.34 -4.16
C GLU A 313 2.03 21.14 -3.96
N ASN A 314 2.65 20.69 -5.05
CA ASN A 314 3.46 19.47 -5.05
C ASN A 314 4.78 19.69 -5.77
N THR A 315 5.77 18.85 -5.46
CA THR A 315 7.13 19.00 -5.96
C THR A 315 7.54 17.79 -6.80
N ILE A 316 8.17 18.06 -7.93
CA ILE A 316 8.92 17.05 -8.70
C ILE A 316 10.40 17.37 -8.66
N VAL A 317 11.26 16.36 -8.57
CA VAL A 317 12.72 16.54 -8.40
C VAL A 317 13.46 15.72 -9.42
N GLY A 318 14.36 16.36 -10.19
CA GLY A 318 15.13 15.67 -11.24
C GLY A 318 14.27 15.21 -12.43
N ILE A 319 13.07 15.76 -12.59
CA ILE A 319 12.14 15.44 -13.67
C ILE A 319 11.88 16.71 -14.50
N ALA A 320 12.03 16.59 -15.81
CA ALA A 320 11.71 17.65 -16.77
C ALA A 320 10.45 17.27 -17.57
N PRO A 321 9.23 17.52 -17.05
CA PRO A 321 8.02 17.07 -17.72
C PRO A 321 7.72 17.94 -18.95
N SER A 322 7.53 17.29 -20.09
CA SER A 322 7.16 17.91 -21.37
C SER A 322 5.67 18.22 -21.51
N ALA A 323 4.80 17.49 -20.79
CA ALA A 323 3.35 17.67 -20.84
C ALA A 323 2.78 17.92 -19.43
N VAL A 324 2.44 19.17 -19.13
CA VAL A 324 1.94 19.59 -17.81
C VAL A 324 0.64 20.38 -17.95
N THR A 325 -0.35 20.08 -17.10
CA THR A 325 -1.62 20.81 -17.00
C THR A 325 -1.87 21.21 -15.56
N LEU A 326 -2.04 22.51 -15.30
CA LEU A 326 -2.29 23.09 -13.99
C LEU A 326 -3.50 24.03 -14.09
N ASP A 327 -4.37 24.06 -13.08
CA ASP A 327 -5.37 25.13 -12.92
C ASP A 327 -4.86 26.29 -12.05
N GLN A 328 -5.65 27.36 -11.92
CA GLN A 328 -5.24 28.60 -11.20
C GLN A 328 -4.80 28.38 -9.75
N GLY A 329 -5.41 27.44 -9.04
CA GLY A 329 -5.08 27.13 -7.64
C GLY A 329 -4.00 26.06 -7.48
N SER A 330 -3.37 25.62 -8.57
CA SER A 330 -2.34 24.59 -8.57
C SER A 330 -0.94 25.17 -8.80
N THR A 331 -0.01 24.69 -7.99
CA THR A 331 1.42 25.02 -8.04
C THR A 331 2.23 23.73 -8.15
N LEU A 332 3.11 23.68 -9.16
CA LEU A 332 4.06 22.61 -9.34
C LEU A 332 5.48 23.17 -9.18
N ASN A 333 6.16 22.76 -8.11
CA ASN A 333 7.56 23.07 -7.89
C ASN A 333 8.43 22.05 -8.62
N VAL A 334 9.41 22.51 -9.39
CA VAL A 334 10.41 21.66 -10.06
C VAL A 334 11.74 21.92 -9.40
N GLY A 335 12.29 20.91 -8.75
CA GLY A 335 13.53 21.00 -7.98
C GLY A 335 14.61 20.02 -8.42
N TRP A 336 15.74 20.11 -7.73
CA TRP A 336 16.90 19.24 -7.87
C TRP A 336 17.48 18.95 -6.48
N ARG A 337 18.34 17.95 -6.38
CA ARG A 337 18.99 17.58 -5.12
C ARG A 337 20.35 18.26 -4.99
N LEU A 338 20.58 18.89 -3.84
CA LEU A 338 21.85 19.48 -3.48
C LEU A 338 22.35 18.84 -2.17
N LEU A 339 23.54 18.25 -2.22
CA LEU A 339 24.30 17.86 -1.04
C LEU A 339 25.44 18.87 -0.85
N VAL A 340 25.66 19.37 0.36
CA VAL A 340 26.81 20.24 0.67
C VAL A 340 27.74 19.50 1.62
N HIS A 341 29.00 19.38 1.22
CA HIS A 341 30.10 18.91 2.05
C HIS A 341 30.97 20.09 2.45
N VAL A 342 31.30 20.22 3.73
CA VAL A 342 32.13 21.30 4.27
C VAL A 342 33.37 20.68 4.91
N GLU A 343 34.52 21.19 4.52
CA GLU A 343 35.84 20.70 4.93
C GLU A 343 36.80 21.86 5.23
N ASP A 344 37.93 21.56 5.86
CA ASP A 344 39.03 22.52 6.02
C ASP A 344 40.00 22.47 4.81
N PRO A 345 41.07 23.29 4.77
CA PRO A 345 42.01 23.28 3.65
C PRO A 345 42.85 22.00 3.54
N SER A 346 42.86 21.15 4.56
CA SER A 346 43.50 19.83 4.54
C SER A 346 42.57 18.73 4.02
N GLY A 347 41.30 19.05 3.76
CA GLY A 347 40.26 18.09 3.38
C GLY A 347 39.61 17.38 4.58
N ALA A 348 39.85 17.85 5.81
CA ALA A 348 39.21 17.28 6.99
C ALA A 348 37.75 17.76 7.10
N PRO A 349 36.77 16.87 7.35
CA PRO A 349 35.37 17.24 7.42
C PRO A 349 35.09 18.19 8.59
N LEU A 350 34.28 19.22 8.34
CA LEU A 350 33.89 20.20 9.35
C LEU A 350 32.47 19.97 9.83
N ALA A 351 32.34 19.29 10.98
CA ALA A 351 31.07 19.10 11.67
C ALA A 351 30.52 20.41 12.26
N GLY A 352 29.21 20.59 12.30
CA GLY A 352 28.59 21.77 12.92
C GLY A 352 28.71 23.07 12.11
N ALA A 353 29.11 23.01 10.84
CA ALA A 353 29.04 24.16 9.94
C ALA A 353 27.58 24.40 9.54
N VAL A 354 27.13 25.66 9.58
CA VAL A 354 25.78 26.06 9.19
C VAL A 354 25.82 26.47 7.72
N VAL A 355 24.96 25.86 6.90
CA VAL A 355 24.77 26.21 5.48
C VAL A 355 23.35 26.74 5.30
N GLN A 356 23.23 27.96 4.78
CA GLN A 356 21.95 28.61 4.49
C GLN A 356 21.83 28.90 3.01
N ALA A 357 20.66 28.63 2.42
CA ALA A 357 20.38 28.94 1.02
C ALA A 357 19.28 29.99 0.88
N THR A 358 19.50 30.97 0.00
CA THR A 358 18.47 31.91 -0.46
C THR A 358 18.22 31.77 -1.96
N ASP A 359 16.98 32.02 -2.40
CA ASP A 359 16.62 32.08 -3.81
C ASP A 359 17.00 33.43 -4.45
N VAL A 360 16.73 33.59 -5.75
CA VAL A 360 16.99 34.85 -6.48
C VAL A 360 16.27 36.08 -5.94
N THR A 361 15.22 35.89 -5.14
CA THR A 361 14.48 36.98 -4.50
C THR A 361 15.09 37.37 -3.17
N GLY A 362 16.11 36.64 -2.70
CA GLY A 362 16.70 36.77 -1.37
C GLY A 362 15.92 36.03 -0.29
N ALA A 363 14.86 35.29 -0.65
CA ALA A 363 14.09 34.53 0.32
C ALA A 363 14.87 33.29 0.79
N MET A 364 14.91 33.04 2.10
CA MET A 364 15.53 31.83 2.65
C MET A 364 14.75 30.58 2.23
N VAL A 365 15.44 29.63 1.63
CA VAL A 365 14.87 28.37 1.12
C VAL A 365 15.07 27.24 2.12
N TRP A 366 16.28 27.14 2.70
CA TRP A 366 16.60 26.13 3.71
C TRP A 366 17.83 26.53 4.53
N SER A 367 17.99 25.89 5.69
CA SER A 367 19.17 25.97 6.55
C SER A 367 19.46 24.58 7.10
N ALA A 368 20.72 24.14 7.01
CA ALA A 368 21.15 22.84 7.53
C ALA A 368 22.48 22.97 8.26
N VAL A 369 22.76 21.98 9.11
CA VAL A 369 24.02 21.85 9.83
C VAL A 369 24.71 20.59 9.36
N THR A 370 26.03 20.66 9.17
CA THR A 370 26.82 19.50 8.77
C THR A 370 26.98 18.49 9.91
N ASP A 371 26.92 17.21 9.55
CA ASP A 371 27.19 16.09 10.44
C ASP A 371 28.71 15.90 10.70
N ASP A 372 29.07 14.84 11.43
CA ASP A 372 30.47 14.51 11.74
C ASP A 372 31.32 14.22 10.49
N LYS A 373 30.68 13.96 9.34
CA LYS A 373 31.33 13.79 8.04
C LYS A 373 31.30 15.08 7.23
N GLY A 374 31.04 16.23 7.86
CA GLY A 374 31.00 17.53 7.20
C GLY A 374 29.85 17.67 6.21
N SER A 375 28.84 16.80 6.21
CA SER A 375 27.82 16.77 5.18
C SER A 375 26.46 17.25 5.69
N THR A 376 25.76 18.06 4.91
CA THR A 376 24.34 18.36 5.19
C THR A 376 23.48 17.16 4.82
N PRO A 377 22.25 17.02 5.37
CA PRO A 377 21.25 16.19 4.72
C PRO A 377 21.02 16.66 3.28
N ALA A 378 20.68 15.75 2.37
CA ALA A 378 20.34 16.13 1.00
C ALA A 378 19.13 17.07 0.99
N GLN A 379 19.26 18.21 0.31
CA GLN A 379 18.23 19.24 0.23
C GLN A 379 17.52 19.18 -1.11
N ILE A 380 16.20 19.37 -1.10
CA ILE A 380 15.43 19.63 -2.33
C ILE A 380 15.44 21.14 -2.54
N VAL A 381 16.08 21.57 -3.63
CA VAL A 381 16.19 22.98 -4.00
C VAL A 381 15.28 23.25 -5.19
N ILE A 382 14.38 24.22 -5.07
CA ILE A 382 13.39 24.52 -6.12
C ILE A 382 14.05 25.34 -7.22
N ALA A 383 14.12 24.81 -8.44
CA ALA A 383 14.66 25.52 -9.60
C ALA A 383 13.63 26.46 -10.24
N THR A 384 12.40 25.98 -10.37
CA THR A 384 11.29 26.74 -10.93
C THR A 384 9.99 26.42 -10.20
N THR A 385 9.09 27.39 -10.16
CA THR A 385 7.71 27.21 -9.70
C THR A 385 6.78 27.48 -10.88
N ARG A 386 5.94 26.51 -11.22
CA ARG A 386 4.96 26.60 -12.31
C ARG A 386 3.55 26.76 -11.73
N THR A 387 2.81 27.71 -12.28
CA THR A 387 1.35 27.87 -12.12
C THR A 387 0.70 27.75 -13.50
N GLU A 388 -0.63 27.84 -13.60
CA GLU A 388 -1.34 27.79 -14.90
C GLU A 388 -0.77 28.79 -15.92
N SER A 389 -0.52 30.03 -15.52
CA SER A 389 -0.18 31.13 -16.44
C SER A 389 1.30 31.49 -16.46
N LYS A 390 2.10 31.00 -15.51
CA LYS A 390 3.48 31.47 -15.32
C LYS A 390 4.43 30.37 -14.86
N THR A 391 5.65 30.41 -15.40
CA THR A 391 6.80 29.73 -14.80
C THR A 391 7.73 30.79 -14.20
N THR A 392 8.06 30.65 -12.92
CA THR A 392 8.95 31.56 -12.19
C THR A 392 10.26 30.84 -11.89
N THR A 393 11.37 31.39 -12.36
CA THR A 393 12.71 30.90 -12.05
C THR A 393 13.12 31.29 -10.64
N ARG A 394 13.69 30.34 -9.88
CA ARG A 394 14.14 30.51 -8.49
C ARG A 394 15.66 30.42 -8.33
N THR A 395 16.39 30.28 -9.44
CA THR A 395 17.85 30.08 -9.50
C THR A 395 18.55 31.25 -10.21
N PRO A 396 19.82 31.52 -9.91
CA PRO A 396 20.71 30.78 -8.99
C PRO A 396 20.35 30.96 -7.51
N HIS A 397 20.76 30.01 -6.67
CA HIS A 397 20.67 30.14 -5.22
C HIS A 397 21.97 30.69 -4.65
N THR A 398 21.91 31.46 -3.57
CA THR A 398 23.09 31.87 -2.81
C THR A 398 23.22 31.02 -1.55
N LEU A 399 24.35 30.33 -1.41
CA LEU A 399 24.71 29.58 -0.22
C LEU A 399 25.63 30.42 0.66
N ALA A 400 25.28 30.59 1.93
CA ALA A 400 26.14 31.17 2.96
C ALA A 400 26.51 30.08 3.97
N THR A 401 27.82 29.78 4.06
CA THR A 401 28.37 28.75 4.95
C THR A 401 29.18 29.40 6.06
N ARG A 402 28.91 29.02 7.32
CA ARG A 402 29.51 29.62 8.52
C ARG A 402 29.89 28.57 9.54
N LYS A 403 31.04 28.74 10.19
CA LYS A 403 31.48 27.95 11.35
C LYS A 403 32.39 28.82 12.23
N ALA A 404 32.21 28.75 13.55
CA ALA A 404 33.06 29.50 14.48
C ALA A 404 34.53 29.09 14.33
N GLY A 405 35.44 30.08 14.31
CA GLY A 405 36.87 29.88 14.06
C GLY A 405 37.25 29.75 12.58
N TYR A 406 36.30 29.93 11.67
CA TYR A 406 36.51 29.88 10.22
C TYR A 406 35.87 31.10 9.53
N ARG A 407 36.53 31.60 8.49
CA ARG A 407 36.01 32.67 7.65
C ARG A 407 34.76 32.18 6.88
N PRO A 408 33.65 32.94 6.86
CA PRO A 408 32.47 32.57 6.09
C PRO A 408 32.74 32.44 4.59
N ASP A 409 32.02 31.54 3.93
CA ASP A 409 32.03 31.36 2.47
C ASP A 409 30.63 31.67 1.92
N ILE A 410 30.57 32.43 0.82
CA ILE A 410 29.33 32.76 0.12
C ILE A 410 29.50 32.42 -1.36
N ARG A 411 28.61 31.57 -1.90
CA ARG A 411 28.67 31.11 -3.30
C ARG A 411 27.31 31.05 -3.94
N THR A 412 27.24 31.28 -5.25
CA THR A 412 26.04 31.06 -6.05
C THR A 412 26.07 29.68 -6.70
N VAL A 413 24.91 29.02 -6.78
CA VAL A 413 24.76 27.69 -7.38
C VAL A 413 23.55 27.64 -8.32
N SER A 414 23.75 27.16 -9.54
CA SER A 414 22.69 26.98 -10.54
C SER A 414 22.14 25.55 -10.55
N VAL A 415 21.08 25.31 -11.32
CA VAL A 415 20.43 23.99 -11.40
C VAL A 415 21.41 22.93 -11.89
N GLY A 416 21.55 21.84 -11.15
CA GLY A 416 22.32 20.67 -11.58
C GLY A 416 23.84 20.87 -11.58
N GLU A 417 24.32 22.10 -11.39
CA GLU A 417 25.71 22.36 -11.04
C GLU A 417 25.93 21.82 -9.62
N HIS A 418 26.70 20.73 -9.49
CA HIS A 418 27.09 20.11 -8.21
C HIS A 418 25.97 19.38 -7.45
N LEU A 419 25.61 18.17 -7.90
CA LEU A 419 24.85 17.18 -7.10
C LEU A 419 25.42 17.04 -5.67
N THR A 420 26.75 17.18 -5.54
CA THR A 420 27.47 17.39 -4.29
C THR A 420 28.42 18.56 -4.46
N LEU A 421 28.26 19.59 -3.62
CA LEU A 421 29.10 20.78 -3.58
C LEU A 421 30.05 20.72 -2.38
N THR A 422 31.34 20.78 -2.64
CA THR A 422 32.36 20.86 -1.58
C THR A 422 32.76 22.31 -1.30
N ILE A 423 32.71 22.71 -0.03
CA ILE A 423 33.08 24.03 0.46
C ILE A 423 34.22 23.87 1.46
N SER A 424 35.42 24.33 1.08
CA SER A 424 36.57 24.39 1.98
C SER A 424 36.60 25.73 2.72
N LEU A 425 36.38 25.73 4.03
CA LEU A 425 36.45 26.92 4.89
C LEU A 425 37.88 27.13 5.40
N ARG A 426 38.37 28.36 5.39
CA ARG A 426 39.69 28.71 5.92
C ARG A 426 39.59 29.15 7.39
N PRO A 427 40.50 28.72 8.28
CA PRO A 427 40.58 29.26 9.64
C PRO A 427 40.72 30.79 9.64
N GLU A 428 40.20 31.44 10.68
CA GLU A 428 40.23 32.91 10.82
C GLU A 428 41.65 33.50 10.90
#